data_AF-A0A0L7L7U2-F1
#
_entry.id   AF-A0A0L7L7U2-F1
#
_cell.length_a   1.000
_cell.length_b   1.000
_cell.length_c   1.000
_cell.angle_alpha   90.00
_cell.angle_beta   90.00
_cell.angle_gamma   90.00
#
_symmetry.space_group_name_H-M   'P 1'
#
loop_
_entity.id
_entity.type
_entity.pdbx_description
1 polymer ?
#
loop_
_entity_poly.entity_id
_entity_poly.type
_entity_poly.pdbx_seq_one_letter_code
_entity_poly.pdbx_strand_id
1 'polypeptide(L)'
;MIVITETYKIPRNNVRKTNIASYPRENLLESVRAVKTGKLSGYEASKHYGIPRPTIINRVYDRKNLKSNTLGRATILSREVEDLVKNLRDMEKHRFGLTRKEILETVGLYVSENDIKNPFKNDVPGVDWFLSFKKRHNLSIKKPQPVEYARKQAYSPYIIYPYFDLLEQTLTELKLLDRPSHIWNVDETSFLKDPSKSKVVGIKGFTSTRTIVSPGKDHTTVLLGCNALGEKTPPVIVFKGKNVWDEWTTDDGYPGTVYAATNFPQNTSKEYSSDRYSFNQLSYESTRSVNIRKRTFQILENRIIRFEDLLLLRIKAVTSYKTKIQRMATGAEVITRDDVLINLEKNEQEKKSQTKLQEKAKAEQKIKKTTYRKLNTTQNKEKKI
;
A
#
# COMPACT_ATOMS: atom_id res chain seq x y z
N MET A 1 29.38 -18.55 -15.45
CA MET A 1 28.08 -17.96 -15.05
C MET A 1 27.31 -17.65 -16.34
N ILE A 2 26.22 -18.36 -16.60
CA ILE A 2 25.47 -18.30 -17.87
C ILE A 2 24.76 -16.94 -17.96
N VAL A 3 25.15 -16.15 -18.95
CA VAL A 3 24.54 -14.87 -19.32
C VAL A 3 23.19 -15.17 -19.97
N ILE A 4 22.09 -14.91 -19.28
CA ILE A 4 20.76 -14.95 -19.88
C ILE A 4 20.57 -13.64 -20.64
N THR A 5 20.75 -13.69 -21.96
CA THR A 5 20.47 -12.57 -22.85
C THR A 5 18.99 -12.24 -22.81
N GLU A 6 18.66 -10.98 -22.50
CA GLU A 6 17.29 -10.48 -22.52
C GLU A 6 16.75 -10.53 -23.95
N THR A 7 15.81 -11.46 -24.19
CA THR A 7 15.08 -11.57 -25.45
C THR A 7 14.42 -10.24 -25.83
N TYR A 8 14.69 -9.80 -27.06
CA TYR A 8 14.13 -8.62 -27.71
C TYR A 8 12.59 -8.61 -27.59
N LYS A 9 12.03 -7.74 -26.74
CA LYS A 9 10.57 -7.61 -26.58
C LYS A 9 9.99 -6.82 -27.76
N ILE A 10 9.41 -7.55 -28.70
CA ILE A 10 8.62 -7.02 -29.84
C ILE A 10 7.54 -6.04 -29.31
N PRO A 11 7.31 -4.90 -29.98
CA PRO A 11 6.17 -4.04 -29.66
C PRO A 11 4.87 -4.81 -29.84
N ARG A 12 4.14 -5.05 -28.74
CA ARG A 12 2.91 -5.86 -28.69
C ARG A 12 1.66 -5.15 -29.24
N ASN A 13 1.83 -4.20 -30.15
CA ASN A 13 0.73 -3.54 -30.83
C ASN A 13 0.46 -4.24 -32.17
N ASN A 14 -0.32 -5.32 -32.12
CA ASN A 14 -0.72 -6.04 -33.33
C ASN A 14 -1.76 -5.22 -34.09
N VAL A 15 -1.31 -4.43 -35.07
CA VAL A 15 -2.21 -3.82 -36.06
C VAL A 15 -2.75 -4.92 -36.95
N ARG A 16 -4.06 -4.91 -37.16
CA ARG A 16 -4.74 -5.93 -37.93
C ARG A 16 -4.31 -5.86 -39.39
N LYS A 17 -3.82 -6.98 -39.95
CA LYS A 17 -3.35 -7.07 -41.34
C LYS A 17 -4.47 -7.40 -42.36
N THR A 18 -5.65 -7.80 -41.90
CA THR A 18 -6.75 -8.28 -42.76
C THR A 18 -7.97 -7.37 -42.71
N ASN A 19 -8.58 -7.10 -43.87
CA ASN A 19 -9.84 -6.37 -44.00
C ASN A 19 -11.08 -7.27 -43.84
N ILE A 20 -10.92 -8.49 -43.30
CA ILE A 20 -12.02 -9.45 -43.13
C ILE A 20 -13.10 -8.84 -42.21
N ALA A 21 -14.37 -8.99 -42.56
CA ALA A 21 -15.48 -8.46 -41.77
C ALA A 21 -15.38 -6.95 -41.48
N SER A 22 -14.99 -6.17 -42.48
CA SER A 22 -15.00 -4.70 -42.47
C SER A 22 -16.41 -4.09 -42.62
N TYR A 23 -17.46 -4.83 -42.25
CA TYR A 23 -18.84 -4.37 -42.31
C TYR A 23 -19.33 -3.96 -40.90
N PRO A 24 -20.22 -2.96 -40.78
CA PRO A 24 -20.81 -2.59 -39.50
C PRO A 24 -21.50 -3.76 -38.80
N ARG A 25 -21.37 -3.86 -37.48
CA ARG A 25 -21.99 -4.92 -36.68
C ARG A 25 -23.52 -4.88 -36.80
N GLU A 26 -24.10 -3.70 -36.92
CA GLU A 26 -25.53 -3.48 -37.05
C GLU A 26 -26.07 -4.08 -38.35
N ASN A 27 -25.45 -3.76 -39.49
CA ASN A 27 -25.77 -4.34 -40.80
C ASN A 27 -25.69 -5.88 -40.80
N LEU A 28 -24.75 -6.45 -40.06
CA LEU A 28 -24.65 -7.91 -39.91
C LEU A 28 -25.82 -8.49 -39.10
N LEU A 29 -26.24 -7.85 -38.02
CA LEU A 29 -27.36 -8.31 -37.20
C LEU A 29 -28.68 -8.17 -37.97
N GLU A 30 -28.85 -7.06 -38.68
CA GLU A 30 -30.04 -6.77 -39.48
C GLU A 30 -30.16 -7.71 -40.69
N SER A 31 -29.08 -7.94 -41.43
CA SER A 31 -29.07 -8.93 -42.52
C SER A 31 -29.43 -10.35 -42.06
N VAL A 32 -28.93 -10.78 -40.89
CA VAL A 32 -29.29 -12.09 -40.32
C VAL A 32 -30.76 -12.13 -39.90
N ARG A 33 -31.31 -11.05 -39.31
CA ARG A 33 -32.74 -10.96 -38.97
C ARG A 33 -33.62 -10.97 -40.21
N ALA A 34 -33.28 -10.22 -41.25
CA ALA A 34 -34.04 -10.14 -42.50
C ALA A 34 -34.13 -11.50 -43.19
N VAL A 35 -33.03 -12.28 -43.18
CA VAL A 35 -33.03 -13.64 -43.73
C VAL A 35 -33.76 -14.63 -42.82
N LYS A 36 -33.62 -14.54 -41.49
CA LYS A 36 -34.37 -15.40 -40.54
C LYS A 36 -35.88 -15.19 -40.59
N THR A 37 -36.32 -13.95 -40.82
CA THR A 37 -37.74 -13.58 -40.91
C THR A 37 -38.32 -13.81 -42.31
N GLY A 38 -37.53 -14.31 -43.27
CA GLY A 38 -37.96 -14.55 -44.64
C GLY A 38 -38.18 -13.30 -45.48
N LYS A 39 -37.86 -12.10 -44.96
CA LYS A 39 -38.03 -10.83 -45.69
C LYS A 39 -37.09 -10.66 -46.87
N LEU A 40 -35.88 -11.25 -46.79
CA LEU A 40 -34.89 -11.22 -47.86
C LEU A 40 -34.27 -12.61 -48.04
N SER A 41 -33.97 -12.97 -49.29
CA SER A 41 -33.13 -14.14 -49.55
C SER A 41 -31.68 -13.87 -49.08
N GLY A 42 -30.93 -14.93 -48.77
CA GLY A 42 -29.52 -14.78 -48.38
C GLY A 42 -28.64 -14.12 -49.45
N TYR A 43 -29.06 -14.15 -50.73
CA TYR A 43 -28.39 -13.46 -51.82
C TYR A 43 -28.73 -11.96 -51.84
N GLU A 44 -30.02 -11.60 -51.73
CA GLU A 44 -30.45 -10.20 -51.65
C GLU A 44 -29.88 -9.50 -50.42
N ALA A 45 -29.88 -10.17 -49.26
CA ALA A 45 -29.25 -9.64 -48.05
C ALA A 45 -27.74 -9.44 -48.24
N SER A 46 -27.07 -10.28 -49.04
CA SER A 46 -25.65 -10.10 -49.34
C SER A 46 -25.39 -8.82 -50.14
N LYS A 47 -26.22 -8.58 -51.18
CA LYS A 47 -26.12 -7.39 -52.04
C LYS A 47 -26.52 -6.11 -51.30
N HIS A 48 -27.60 -6.17 -50.51
CA HIS A 48 -28.13 -5.01 -49.79
C HIS A 48 -27.20 -4.52 -48.67
N TYR A 49 -26.60 -5.44 -47.91
CA TYR A 49 -25.78 -5.09 -46.74
C TYR A 49 -24.26 -5.15 -47.00
N GLY A 50 -23.82 -5.59 -48.19
CA GLY A 50 -22.41 -5.72 -48.56
C GLY A 50 -21.66 -6.81 -47.76
N ILE A 51 -22.38 -7.82 -47.28
CA ILE A 51 -21.84 -8.90 -46.43
C ILE A 51 -21.85 -10.20 -47.24
N PRO A 52 -20.76 -10.99 -47.29
CA PRO A 52 -20.74 -12.24 -48.04
C PRO A 52 -21.87 -13.18 -47.62
N ARG A 53 -22.65 -13.69 -48.58
CA ARG A 53 -23.74 -14.66 -48.34
C ARG A 53 -23.38 -15.82 -47.39
N PRO A 54 -22.19 -16.48 -47.49
CA PRO A 54 -21.82 -17.54 -46.56
C PRO A 54 -21.77 -17.07 -45.10
N THR A 55 -21.36 -15.82 -44.88
CA THR A 55 -21.23 -15.20 -43.56
C THR A 55 -22.58 -14.92 -42.91
N ILE A 56 -23.60 -14.59 -43.71
CA ILE A 56 -24.99 -14.42 -43.26
C ILE A 56 -25.61 -15.80 -42.97
N ILE A 57 -25.55 -16.71 -43.94
CA ILE A 57 -26.14 -18.07 -43.84
C ILE A 57 -25.56 -18.87 -42.66
N ASN A 58 -24.24 -18.80 -42.43
CA ASN A 58 -23.62 -19.47 -41.28
C ASN A 58 -24.13 -18.96 -39.93
N ARG A 59 -24.55 -17.69 -39.83
CA ARG A 59 -25.14 -17.10 -38.62
C ARG A 59 -26.65 -17.35 -38.51
N VAL A 60 -27.35 -17.46 -39.64
CA VAL A 60 -28.77 -17.81 -39.67
C VAL A 60 -28.99 -19.21 -39.10
N TYR A 61 -28.22 -20.19 -39.57
CA TYR A 61 -28.33 -21.59 -39.17
C TYR A 61 -27.39 -21.99 -38.02
N ASP A 62 -26.72 -21.01 -37.39
CA ASP A 62 -25.76 -21.20 -36.29
C ASP A 62 -24.74 -22.35 -36.47
N ARG A 63 -24.36 -22.62 -37.72
CA ARG A 63 -23.56 -23.81 -38.10
C ARG A 63 -22.15 -23.87 -37.51
N LYS A 64 -21.72 -22.80 -36.83
CA LYS A 64 -20.38 -22.67 -36.27
C LYS A 64 -20.35 -22.55 -34.75
N ASN A 65 -21.48 -22.71 -34.05
CA ASN A 65 -21.56 -22.52 -32.59
C ASN A 65 -20.75 -21.28 -32.18
N LEU A 66 -21.11 -20.09 -32.72
CA LEU A 66 -20.29 -18.89 -32.55
C LEU A 66 -20.25 -18.49 -31.05
N LYS A 67 -19.27 -19.00 -30.31
CA LYS A 67 -19.02 -18.65 -28.91
C LYS A 67 -18.47 -17.22 -28.75
N SER A 68 -18.12 -16.56 -29.85
CA SER A 68 -17.50 -15.24 -29.87
C SER A 68 -18.26 -14.28 -30.76
N ASN A 69 -18.63 -13.13 -30.21
CA ASN A 69 -19.13 -11.98 -30.97
C ASN A 69 -18.00 -11.14 -31.61
N THR A 70 -16.76 -11.61 -31.53
CA THR A 70 -15.58 -10.95 -32.09
C THR A 70 -14.94 -11.83 -33.17
N LEU A 71 -14.08 -11.24 -34.00
CA LEU A 71 -13.38 -11.94 -35.08
C LEU A 71 -12.29 -12.90 -34.59
N GLY A 72 -12.07 -12.98 -33.28
CA GLY A 72 -11.13 -13.89 -32.64
C GLY A 72 -11.81 -14.96 -31.80
N ARG A 73 -10.98 -15.83 -31.20
CA ARG A 73 -11.42 -16.83 -30.23
C ARG A 73 -12.20 -16.15 -29.09
N ALA A 74 -13.20 -16.86 -28.57
CA ALA A 74 -13.95 -16.40 -27.41
C ALA A 74 -13.01 -16.20 -26.22
N THR A 75 -13.41 -15.30 -25.31
CA THR A 75 -12.73 -15.18 -24.01
C THR A 75 -12.89 -16.48 -23.23
N ILE A 76 -11.86 -16.81 -22.44
CA ILE A 76 -11.87 -18.03 -21.61
C ILE A 76 -12.83 -17.85 -20.43
N LEU A 77 -12.88 -16.64 -19.86
CA LEU A 77 -13.89 -16.27 -18.89
C LEU A 77 -15.17 -15.84 -19.62
N SER A 78 -16.32 -16.29 -19.11
CA SER A 78 -17.62 -15.81 -19.56
C SER A 78 -17.81 -14.34 -19.16
N ARG A 79 -18.76 -13.66 -19.78
CA ARG A 79 -19.08 -12.26 -19.42
C ARG A 79 -19.55 -12.14 -17.98
N GLU A 80 -20.33 -13.10 -17.50
CA GLU A 80 -20.82 -13.18 -16.12
C GLU A 80 -19.68 -13.32 -15.11
N VAL A 81 -18.62 -14.07 -15.46
CA VAL A 81 -17.44 -14.17 -14.59
C VAL A 81 -16.58 -12.91 -14.70
N GLU A 82 -16.47 -12.30 -15.89
CA GLU A 82 -15.75 -11.03 -16.05
C GLU A 82 -16.39 -9.84 -15.30
N ASP A 83 -17.61 -9.97 -14.76
CA ASP A 83 -18.20 -9.03 -13.80
C ASP A 83 -17.39 -8.91 -12.49
N LEU A 84 -16.40 -9.79 -12.27
CA LEU A 84 -15.34 -9.67 -11.26
C LEU A 84 -14.65 -8.30 -11.25
N VAL A 85 -14.71 -7.55 -12.35
CA VAL A 85 -14.18 -6.19 -12.43
C VAL A 85 -14.83 -5.26 -11.40
N LYS A 86 -16.11 -5.46 -11.06
CA LYS A 86 -16.78 -4.74 -9.98
C LYS A 86 -16.09 -5.04 -8.64
N ASN A 87 -15.88 -6.32 -8.35
CA ASN A 87 -15.18 -6.75 -7.14
C ASN A 87 -13.74 -6.21 -7.08
N LEU A 88 -13.02 -6.15 -8.21
CA LEU A 88 -11.68 -5.53 -8.26
C LEU A 88 -11.70 -4.04 -7.89
N ARG A 89 -12.71 -3.30 -8.36
CA ARG A 89 -12.89 -1.87 -8.03
C ARG A 89 -13.25 -1.68 -6.56
N ASP A 90 -14.13 -2.52 -6.01
CA ASP A 90 -14.50 -2.46 -4.61
C ASP A 90 -13.32 -2.80 -3.70
N MET A 91 -12.54 -3.83 -4.05
CA MET A 91 -11.31 -4.16 -3.34
C MET A 91 -10.28 -3.02 -3.39
N GLU A 92 -10.10 -2.35 -4.54
CA GLU A 92 -9.27 -1.15 -4.63
C GLU A 92 -9.75 -0.05 -3.66
N LYS A 93 -11.06 0.25 -3.69
CA LYS A 93 -11.68 1.26 -2.81
C LYS A 93 -11.42 0.98 -1.33
N HIS A 94 -11.44 -0.31 -0.96
CA HIS A 94 -11.18 -0.77 0.40
C HIS A 94 -9.70 -1.06 0.71
N ARG A 95 -8.76 -0.58 -0.13
CA ARG A 95 -7.29 -0.69 0.07
C ARG A 95 -6.74 -2.12 -0.04
N PHE A 96 -7.48 -3.02 -0.67
CA PHE A 96 -7.08 -4.40 -0.99
C PHE A 96 -6.87 -4.59 -2.50
N GLY A 97 -6.34 -3.58 -3.19
CA GLY A 97 -6.07 -3.65 -4.63
C GLY A 97 -5.12 -4.79 -4.98
N LEU A 98 -5.44 -5.55 -6.03
CA LEU A 98 -4.61 -6.66 -6.50
C LEU A 98 -3.58 -6.20 -7.53
N THR A 99 -2.36 -6.74 -7.43
CA THR A 99 -1.35 -6.55 -8.46
C THR A 99 -1.63 -7.41 -9.69
N ARG A 100 -0.97 -7.10 -10.81
CA ARG A 100 -1.06 -7.88 -12.07
C ARG A 100 -0.83 -9.38 -11.84
N LYS A 101 0.20 -9.73 -11.06
CA LYS A 101 0.57 -11.12 -10.81
C LYS A 101 -0.56 -11.85 -10.07
N GLU A 102 -1.16 -11.19 -9.08
CA GLU A 102 -2.20 -11.77 -8.25
C GLU A 102 -3.49 -11.97 -9.03
N ILE A 103 -3.83 -11.05 -9.93
CA ILE A 103 -4.97 -11.24 -10.84
C ILE A 103 -4.75 -12.47 -11.73
N LEU A 104 -3.54 -12.64 -12.28
CA LEU A 104 -3.20 -13.82 -13.09
C LEU A 104 -3.27 -15.13 -12.28
N GLU A 105 -2.75 -15.13 -11.06
CA GLU A 105 -2.81 -16.28 -10.15
C GLU A 105 -4.26 -16.63 -9.78
N THR A 106 -5.08 -15.65 -9.42
CA THR A 106 -6.49 -15.88 -9.05
C THR A 106 -7.30 -16.42 -10.22
N VAL A 107 -7.08 -15.88 -11.43
CA VAL A 107 -7.74 -16.39 -12.64
C VAL A 107 -7.25 -17.79 -12.98
N GLY A 108 -5.96 -18.07 -12.83
CA GLY A 108 -5.45 -19.42 -13.07
C GLY A 108 -6.00 -20.45 -12.08
N LEU A 109 -6.13 -20.06 -10.81
CA LEU A 109 -6.78 -20.89 -9.79
C LEU A 109 -8.25 -21.13 -10.14
N TYR A 110 -8.99 -20.09 -10.49
CA TYR A 110 -10.38 -20.22 -10.91
C TYR A 110 -10.56 -21.19 -12.09
N VAL A 111 -9.68 -21.11 -13.09
CA VAL A 111 -9.72 -21.97 -14.27
C VAL A 111 -9.37 -23.41 -13.94
N SER A 112 -8.36 -23.63 -13.10
CA SER A 112 -7.91 -24.96 -12.66
C SER A 112 -8.94 -25.67 -11.79
N GLU A 113 -9.57 -24.96 -10.85
CA GLU A 113 -10.49 -25.58 -9.87
C GLU A 113 -11.89 -25.82 -10.45
N ASN A 114 -12.25 -25.14 -11.54
CA ASN A 114 -13.53 -25.34 -12.24
C ASN A 114 -13.37 -26.18 -13.52
N ASP A 115 -12.22 -26.83 -13.72
CA ASP A 115 -11.89 -27.66 -14.89
C ASP A 115 -12.19 -26.97 -16.24
N ILE A 116 -11.94 -25.66 -16.32
CA ILE A 116 -12.22 -24.87 -17.51
C ILE A 116 -11.13 -25.13 -18.55
N LYS A 117 -11.50 -25.73 -19.68
CA LYS A 117 -10.60 -25.93 -20.83
C LYS A 117 -10.02 -24.61 -21.30
N ASN A 118 -8.70 -24.49 -21.25
CA ASN A 118 -7.99 -23.26 -21.54
C ASN A 118 -6.67 -23.55 -22.31
N PRO A 119 -6.14 -22.57 -23.05
CA PRO A 119 -4.86 -22.68 -23.77
C PRO A 119 -3.67 -22.18 -22.94
N PHE A 120 -3.82 -21.97 -21.63
CA PHE A 120 -2.77 -21.39 -20.81
C PHE A 120 -1.69 -22.41 -20.47
N LYS A 121 -0.47 -21.93 -20.29
CA LYS A 121 0.63 -22.76 -19.81
C LYS A 121 0.45 -22.93 -18.30
N ASN A 122 0.29 -24.18 -17.84
CA ASN A 122 0.06 -24.53 -16.43
C ASN A 122 -1.19 -23.83 -15.84
N ASP A 123 -2.24 -23.67 -16.65
CA ASP A 123 -3.50 -22.99 -16.29
C ASP A 123 -3.38 -21.52 -15.86
N VAL A 124 -2.20 -20.90 -15.96
CA VAL A 124 -2.00 -19.50 -15.58
C VAL A 124 -2.01 -18.59 -16.81
N PRO A 125 -2.90 -17.57 -16.88
CA PRO A 125 -2.93 -16.66 -18.00
C PRO A 125 -1.64 -15.85 -18.17
N GLY A 126 -1.28 -15.58 -19.42
CA GLY A 126 -0.09 -14.82 -19.77
C GLY A 126 -0.26 -13.29 -19.68
N VAL A 127 0.82 -12.56 -19.96
CA VAL A 127 0.82 -11.08 -19.95
C VAL A 127 -0.18 -10.51 -20.95
N ASP A 128 -0.31 -11.11 -22.13
CA ASP A 128 -1.16 -10.60 -23.20
C ASP A 128 -2.65 -10.81 -22.91
N TRP A 129 -2.97 -11.86 -22.15
CA TRP A 129 -4.32 -12.04 -21.60
C TRP A 129 -4.67 -10.87 -20.67
N PHE A 130 -3.77 -10.51 -19.74
CA PHE A 130 -4.00 -9.39 -18.83
C PHE A 130 -4.11 -8.05 -19.56
N LEU A 131 -3.26 -7.79 -20.55
CA LEU A 131 -3.34 -6.55 -21.35
C LEU A 131 -4.67 -6.45 -22.10
N SER A 132 -5.14 -7.57 -22.66
CA SER A 132 -6.43 -7.63 -23.35
C SER A 132 -7.59 -7.44 -22.37
N PHE A 133 -7.56 -8.12 -21.21
CA PHE A 133 -8.55 -7.97 -20.14
C PHE A 133 -8.61 -6.52 -19.63
N LYS A 134 -7.45 -5.91 -19.33
CA LYS A 134 -7.32 -4.51 -18.94
C LYS A 134 -7.94 -3.57 -19.98
N LYS A 135 -7.66 -3.79 -21.27
CA LYS A 135 -8.21 -2.98 -22.37
C LYS A 135 -9.72 -3.14 -22.52
N ARG A 136 -10.24 -4.37 -22.43
CA ARG A 136 -11.69 -4.67 -22.53
C ARG A 136 -12.50 -3.98 -21.43
N HIS A 137 -11.93 -3.91 -20.22
CA HIS A 137 -12.60 -3.38 -19.03
C HIS A 137 -12.18 -1.97 -18.62
N ASN A 138 -11.43 -1.28 -19.49
CA ASN A 138 -10.91 0.07 -19.26
C ASN A 138 -10.21 0.25 -17.90
N LEU A 139 -9.34 -0.70 -17.53
CA LEU A 139 -8.60 -0.68 -16.27
C LEU A 139 -7.26 0.04 -16.44
N SER A 140 -6.76 0.65 -15.37
CA SER A 140 -5.41 1.26 -15.31
C SER A 140 -4.57 0.62 -14.21
N ILE A 141 -3.25 0.58 -14.41
CA ILE A 141 -2.32 0.16 -13.34
C ILE A 141 -1.97 1.43 -12.58
N LYS A 142 -2.35 1.49 -11.31
CA LYS A 142 -2.10 2.64 -10.44
C LYS A 142 -0.98 2.35 -9.46
N LYS A 143 -0.27 3.39 -9.05
CA LYS A 143 0.64 3.35 -7.90
C LYS A 143 -0.15 3.84 -6.69
N PRO A 144 -0.42 2.99 -5.68
CA PRO A 144 -1.06 3.46 -4.45
C PRO A 144 -0.23 4.56 -3.80
N GLN A 145 -0.89 5.60 -3.29
CA GLN A 145 -0.21 6.63 -2.53
C GLN A 145 0.20 6.05 -1.16
N PRO A 146 1.48 6.13 -0.77
CA PRO A 146 1.87 5.78 0.58
C PRO A 146 1.24 6.79 1.54
N VAL A 147 0.52 6.27 2.53
CA VAL A 147 -0.02 7.06 3.64
C VAL A 147 0.66 6.55 4.90
N GLU A 148 1.20 7.47 5.69
CA GLU A 148 1.82 7.14 6.96
C GLU A 148 0.82 6.46 7.89
N TYR A 149 1.30 5.45 8.63
CA TYR A 149 0.45 4.70 9.53
C TYR A 149 -0.14 5.58 10.64
N ALA A 150 0.63 6.54 11.16
CA ALA A 150 0.15 7.52 12.14
C ALA A 150 -1.04 8.33 11.60
N ARG A 151 -0.95 8.84 10.35
CA ARG A 151 -2.08 9.53 9.68
C ARG A 151 -3.29 8.62 9.52
N LYS A 152 -3.08 7.33 9.23
CA LYS A 152 -4.17 6.34 9.18
C LYS A 152 -4.85 6.16 10.55
N GLN A 153 -4.08 6.14 11.64
CA GLN A 153 -4.64 6.01 12.99
C GLN A 153 -5.37 7.27 13.43
N ALA A 154 -4.83 8.46 13.11
CA ALA A 154 -5.45 9.74 13.42
C ALA A 154 -6.84 9.93 12.76
N TYR A 155 -7.12 9.22 11.67
CA TYR A 155 -8.44 9.21 11.02
C TYR A 155 -9.51 8.40 11.78
N SER A 156 -9.20 7.85 12.96
CA SER A 156 -10.18 7.19 13.80
C SER A 156 -11.25 8.20 14.27
N PRO A 157 -12.56 7.87 14.20
CA PRO A 157 -13.63 8.71 14.73
C PRO A 157 -13.39 9.19 16.17
N TYR A 158 -12.80 8.31 16.99
CA TYR A 158 -12.46 8.58 18.39
C TYR A 158 -11.31 9.57 18.62
N ILE A 159 -10.56 9.91 17.57
CA ILE A 159 -9.47 10.88 17.62
C ILE A 159 -9.88 12.15 16.89
N ILE A 160 -10.50 12.01 15.72
CA ILE A 160 -10.81 13.14 14.85
C ILE A 160 -11.94 14.02 15.41
N TYR A 161 -12.99 13.43 16.00
CA TYR A 161 -14.08 14.25 16.57
C TYR A 161 -13.63 15.03 17.81
N PRO A 162 -12.97 14.42 18.83
CA PRO A 162 -12.48 15.19 19.97
C PRO A 162 -11.46 16.27 19.58
N TYR A 163 -10.68 16.05 18.52
CA TYR A 163 -9.78 17.07 17.98
C TYR A 163 -10.56 18.30 17.47
N PHE A 164 -11.62 18.09 16.69
CA PHE A 164 -12.43 19.19 16.17
C PHE A 164 -13.24 19.89 17.27
N ASP A 165 -13.74 19.14 18.25
CA ASP A 165 -14.43 19.71 19.42
C ASP A 165 -13.47 20.62 20.21
N LEU A 166 -12.23 20.16 20.46
CA LEU A 166 -11.20 20.95 21.13
C LEU A 166 -10.79 22.18 20.30
N LEU A 167 -10.69 22.02 18.98
CA LEU A 167 -10.38 23.13 18.07
C LEU A 167 -11.46 24.21 18.13
N GLU A 168 -12.74 23.83 18.05
CA GLU A 168 -13.86 24.76 18.15
C GLU A 168 -13.88 25.49 19.50
N GLN A 169 -13.69 24.74 20.60
CA GLN A 169 -13.59 25.31 21.94
C GLN A 169 -12.44 26.34 22.03
N THR A 170 -11.25 25.96 21.57
CA THR A 170 -10.06 26.83 21.62
C THR A 170 -10.25 28.10 20.79
N LEU A 171 -10.82 27.99 19.58
CA LEU A 171 -11.09 29.13 18.72
C LEU A 171 -12.13 30.08 19.33
N THR A 172 -13.12 29.53 20.04
CA THR A 172 -14.16 30.30 20.72
C THR A 172 -13.60 31.04 21.94
N GLU A 173 -12.87 30.34 22.80
CA GLU A 173 -12.25 30.91 24.01
C GLU A 173 -11.28 32.05 23.68
N LEU A 174 -10.48 31.87 22.63
CA LEU A 174 -9.50 32.87 22.17
C LEU A 174 -10.12 33.96 21.27
N LYS A 175 -11.43 33.88 20.97
CA LYS A 175 -12.14 34.83 20.08
C LYS A 175 -11.47 34.96 18.71
N LEU A 176 -11.16 33.83 18.10
CA LEU A 176 -10.46 33.75 16.81
C LEU A 176 -11.36 33.36 15.63
N LEU A 177 -12.62 32.98 15.89
CA LEU A 177 -13.56 32.51 14.85
C LEU A 177 -13.75 33.52 13.70
N ASP A 178 -13.76 34.81 14.00
CA ASP A 178 -13.90 35.92 13.05
C ASP A 178 -12.55 36.59 12.69
N ARG A 179 -11.42 36.02 13.13
CA ARG A 179 -10.07 36.60 12.98
C ARG A 179 -9.09 35.66 12.27
N PRO A 180 -9.35 35.27 11.01
CA PRO A 180 -8.49 34.34 10.28
C PRO A 180 -7.04 34.83 10.10
N SER A 181 -6.80 36.14 10.10
CA SER A 181 -5.44 36.72 10.05
C SER A 181 -4.56 36.36 11.25
N HIS A 182 -5.17 35.96 12.36
CA HIS A 182 -4.48 35.67 13.63
C HIS A 182 -4.24 34.16 13.83
N ILE A 183 -4.76 33.32 12.94
CA ILE A 183 -4.59 31.87 13.00
C ILE A 183 -3.46 31.51 12.04
N TRP A 184 -2.30 31.16 12.58
CA TRP A 184 -1.12 30.76 11.82
C TRP A 184 -0.88 29.27 11.97
N ASN A 185 -0.67 28.59 10.84
CA ASN A 185 -0.10 27.26 10.81
C ASN A 185 1.35 27.36 10.37
N VAL A 186 2.25 26.69 11.09
CA VAL A 186 3.68 26.65 10.80
C VAL A 186 4.08 25.20 10.71
N ASP A 187 4.72 24.82 9.61
CA ASP A 187 5.15 23.43 9.39
C ASP A 187 6.54 23.38 8.75
N GLU A 188 7.22 22.25 8.99
CA GLU A 188 8.56 21.99 8.52
C GLU A 188 8.53 21.09 7.28
N THR A 189 9.24 21.49 6.23
CA THR A 189 9.49 20.61 5.08
C THR A 189 10.99 20.41 4.87
N SER A 190 11.38 19.16 4.63
CA SER A 190 12.78 18.80 4.38
C SER A 190 13.03 18.51 2.91
N PHE A 191 14.04 19.14 2.33
CA PHE A 191 14.50 18.91 0.96
C PHE A 191 15.76 18.06 0.97
N LEU A 192 15.68 16.88 0.37
CA LEU A 192 16.83 15.98 0.20
C LEU A 192 17.74 16.51 -0.92
N LYS A 193 19.05 16.47 -0.69
CA LYS A 193 20.06 16.87 -1.70
C LYS A 193 20.32 15.78 -2.77
N ASP A 194 19.59 14.67 -2.74
CA ASP A 194 19.89 13.48 -3.54
C ASP A 194 19.21 13.49 -4.93
N PRO A 195 19.95 13.31 -6.04
CA PRO A 195 19.42 13.31 -7.42
C PRO A 195 18.56 12.09 -7.81
N SER A 196 18.18 11.21 -6.89
CA SER A 196 17.54 9.91 -7.19
C SER A 196 16.24 9.94 -7.99
N LYS A 197 15.62 11.11 -8.17
CA LYS A 197 14.40 11.29 -9.00
C LYS A 197 14.66 11.86 -10.40
N SER A 198 15.88 12.30 -10.68
CA SER A 198 16.23 12.88 -11.99
C SER A 198 16.30 11.80 -13.05
N LYS A 199 15.55 11.98 -14.14
CA LYS A 199 15.62 11.10 -15.31
C LYS A 199 16.68 11.64 -16.25
N VAL A 200 17.61 10.80 -16.65
CA VAL A 200 18.60 11.13 -17.69
C VAL A 200 18.15 10.59 -19.04
N VAL A 201 18.45 11.33 -20.11
CA VAL A 201 18.25 10.86 -21.47
C VAL A 201 19.38 9.89 -21.82
N GLY A 202 19.04 8.71 -22.34
CA GLY A 202 20.01 7.66 -22.67
C GLY A 202 19.58 6.84 -23.88
N ILE A 203 20.54 6.14 -24.48
CA ILE A 203 20.30 5.29 -25.65
C ILE A 203 19.39 4.12 -25.26
N LYS A 204 18.33 3.89 -26.04
CA LYS A 204 17.37 2.81 -25.83
C LYS A 204 18.07 1.45 -25.85
N GLY A 205 17.85 0.63 -24.83
CA GLY A 205 18.44 -0.70 -24.71
C GLY A 205 19.74 -0.75 -23.91
N PHE A 206 20.28 0.41 -23.51
CA PHE A 206 21.45 0.49 -22.64
C PHE A 206 21.04 0.93 -21.24
N THR A 207 21.74 0.41 -20.23
CA THR A 207 21.58 0.86 -18.86
C THR A 207 22.16 2.27 -18.70
N SER A 208 21.48 3.11 -17.92
CA SER A 208 22.02 4.40 -17.54
C SER A 208 23.30 4.24 -16.72
N THR A 209 24.23 5.19 -16.85
CA THR A 209 25.34 5.35 -15.91
C THR A 209 24.83 5.55 -14.49
N ARG A 210 25.61 5.10 -13.50
CA ARG A 210 25.28 5.22 -12.09
C ARG A 210 25.28 6.69 -11.67
N THR A 211 24.21 7.12 -11.02
CA THR A 211 24.18 8.41 -10.33
C THR A 211 24.86 8.27 -8.97
N ILE A 212 25.72 9.22 -8.62
CA ILE A 212 26.29 9.32 -7.27
C ILE A 212 25.16 9.80 -6.36
N VAL A 213 24.80 8.96 -5.40
CA VAL A 213 23.80 9.28 -4.38
C VAL A 213 24.50 9.43 -3.03
N SER A 214 24.13 10.44 -2.27
CA SER A 214 24.55 10.53 -0.87
C SER A 214 23.75 9.51 -0.03
N PRO A 215 24.14 9.20 1.21
CA PRO A 215 23.40 8.27 2.07
C PRO A 215 21.95 8.69 2.41
N GLY A 216 21.41 9.76 1.82
CA GLY A 216 20.06 10.27 2.05
C GLY A 216 19.84 10.88 3.43
N LYS A 217 20.92 11.08 4.21
CA LYS A 217 20.86 11.61 5.58
C LYS A 217 20.99 13.14 5.67
N ASP A 218 21.37 13.78 4.57
CA ASP A 218 21.53 15.23 4.51
C ASP A 218 20.34 15.87 3.80
N HIS A 219 19.61 16.67 4.56
CA HIS A 219 18.48 17.46 4.09
C HIS A 219 18.67 18.91 4.51
N THR A 220 18.12 19.82 3.71
CA THR A 220 17.92 21.21 4.11
C THR A 220 16.48 21.33 4.56
N THR A 221 16.29 21.84 5.77
CA THR A 221 14.97 22.06 6.34
C THR A 221 14.50 23.47 5.98
N VAL A 222 13.23 23.61 5.65
CA VAL A 222 12.59 24.90 5.44
C VAL A 222 11.34 24.97 6.30
N LEU A 223 11.29 25.96 7.18
CA LEU A 223 10.12 26.28 7.99
C LEU A 223 9.30 27.34 7.26
N LEU A 224 8.01 27.08 7.11
CA LEU A 224 7.07 27.95 6.42
C LEU A 224 5.81 28.12 7.27
N GLY A 225 5.33 29.35 7.36
CA GLY A 225 4.06 29.68 7.99
C GLY A 225 3.07 30.24 6.99
N CYS A 226 1.79 29.90 7.17
CA CYS A 226 0.70 30.59 6.50
C CYS A 226 -0.45 30.84 7.47
N ASN A 227 -1.14 31.96 7.30
CA ASN A 227 -2.36 32.23 8.06
C ASN A 227 -3.62 31.76 7.31
N ALA A 228 -4.75 31.75 8.01
CA ALA A 228 -6.02 31.33 7.42
C ALA A 228 -6.57 32.29 6.34
N LEU A 229 -6.03 33.51 6.21
CA LEU A 229 -6.29 34.40 5.07
C LEU A 229 -5.44 34.09 3.83
N GLY A 230 -4.38 33.29 3.98
CA GLY A 230 -3.45 32.94 2.91
C GLY A 230 -2.18 33.80 2.83
N GLU A 231 -1.96 34.69 3.79
CA GLU A 231 -0.68 35.39 3.94
C GLU A 231 0.40 34.40 4.37
N LYS A 232 1.62 34.62 3.89
CA LYS A 232 2.76 33.71 4.09
C LYS A 232 3.85 34.41 4.88
N THR A 233 4.41 33.73 5.88
CA THR A 233 5.62 34.23 6.53
C THR A 233 6.81 34.09 5.57
N PRO A 234 7.84 34.94 5.71
CA PRO A 234 9.13 34.64 5.13
C PRO A 234 9.62 33.26 5.57
N PRO A 235 10.24 32.46 4.67
CA PRO A 235 10.75 31.15 5.03
C PRO A 235 11.97 31.26 5.93
N VAL A 236 12.14 30.27 6.81
CA VAL A 236 13.41 30.05 7.51
C VAL A 236 14.07 28.81 6.92
N ILE A 237 15.23 29.00 6.29
CA ILE A 237 16.01 27.92 5.69
C ILE A 237 17.08 27.50 6.69
N VAL A 238 16.98 26.26 7.17
CA VAL A 238 17.89 25.70 8.16
C VAL A 238 18.82 24.69 7.48
N PHE A 239 20.10 25.05 7.41
CA PHE A 239 21.15 24.18 6.89
C PHE A 239 21.72 23.27 7.98
N LYS A 240 22.20 22.11 7.54
CA LYS A 240 23.03 21.23 8.37
C LYS A 240 24.46 21.76 8.42
N GLY A 241 24.89 22.30 9.56
CA GLY A 241 26.23 22.85 9.72
C GLY A 241 26.32 23.82 10.91
N LYS A 242 27.54 24.14 11.34
CA LYS A 242 27.77 25.09 12.44
C LYS A 242 27.58 26.55 12.02
N ASN A 243 27.89 26.86 10.76
CA ASN A 243 27.82 28.19 10.19
C ASN A 243 27.04 28.15 8.87
N VAL A 244 26.39 29.24 8.50
CA VAL A 244 25.86 29.48 7.15
C VAL A 244 26.96 30.17 6.34
N TRP A 245 27.26 29.63 5.17
CA TRP A 245 28.21 30.22 4.23
C TRP A 245 27.48 31.18 3.31
N ASP A 246 28.14 32.25 2.87
CA ASP A 246 27.57 33.27 1.99
C ASP A 246 27.08 32.68 0.67
N GLU A 247 27.79 31.69 0.11
CA GLU A 247 27.39 31.03 -1.14
C GLU A 247 26.11 30.17 -1.01
N TRP A 248 25.62 29.95 0.20
CA TRP A 248 24.36 29.22 0.45
C TRP A 248 23.15 30.16 0.51
N THR A 249 23.39 31.47 0.51
CA THR A 249 22.37 32.52 0.57
C THR A 249 22.25 33.21 -0.79
N THR A 250 21.13 33.88 -1.02
CA THR A 250 20.91 34.61 -2.28
C THR A 250 20.07 35.86 -2.02
N ASP A 251 20.49 36.96 -2.63
CA ASP A 251 19.76 38.24 -2.58
C ASP A 251 18.47 38.20 -3.43
N ASP A 252 18.41 37.27 -4.40
CA ASP A 252 17.24 37.05 -5.27
C ASP A 252 16.18 36.11 -4.63
N GLY A 253 16.31 35.84 -3.33
CA GLY A 253 15.42 34.97 -2.57
C GLY A 253 14.05 35.60 -2.25
N TYR A 254 13.16 34.82 -1.62
CA TYR A 254 11.88 35.35 -1.15
C TYR A 254 12.13 36.47 -0.10
N PRO A 255 11.45 37.62 -0.15
CA PRO A 255 11.72 38.74 0.74
C PRO A 255 11.65 38.35 2.22
N GLY A 256 12.67 38.73 3.00
CA GLY A 256 12.76 38.45 4.43
C GLY A 256 13.13 37.00 4.78
N THR A 257 13.59 36.20 3.82
CA THR A 257 14.10 34.84 4.09
C THR A 257 15.21 34.89 5.12
N VAL A 258 15.11 34.06 6.15
CA VAL A 258 16.13 33.94 7.19
C VAL A 258 16.89 32.63 6.99
N TYR A 259 18.22 32.69 7.04
CA TYR A 259 19.08 31.52 6.95
C TYR A 259 19.64 31.19 8.33
N ALA A 260 19.55 29.92 8.71
CA ALA A 260 20.05 29.42 9.98
C ALA A 260 20.86 28.14 9.77
N ALA A 261 21.72 27.82 10.73
CA ALA A 261 22.50 26.59 10.76
C ALA A 261 22.17 25.81 12.04
N THR A 262 22.09 24.48 11.94
CA THR A 262 21.86 23.62 13.11
C THR A 262 23.12 23.49 13.95
N ASN A 263 23.06 23.87 15.23
CA ASN A 263 24.12 23.60 16.19
C ASN A 263 24.22 22.10 16.51
N PHE A 264 24.82 21.32 15.62
CA PHE A 264 25.27 19.97 15.96
C PHE A 264 26.61 20.06 16.71
N PRO A 265 26.69 19.72 18.02
CA PRO A 265 27.97 19.55 18.67
C PRO A 265 28.72 18.40 17.98
N GLN A 266 29.97 18.65 17.57
CA GLN A 266 30.81 17.69 16.84
C GLN A 266 31.23 16.45 17.66
N ASN A 267 30.56 16.12 18.77
CA ASN A 267 30.95 14.98 19.62
C ASN A 267 29.82 14.37 20.47
N THR A 268 28.66 14.14 19.89
CA THR A 268 27.71 13.16 20.46
C THR A 268 27.20 12.22 19.38
N SER A 269 27.95 11.14 19.18
CA SER A 269 27.39 9.84 18.81
C SER A 269 26.52 9.29 19.96
N LYS A 270 25.49 10.06 20.36
CA LYS A 270 24.34 9.53 21.08
C LYS A 270 23.18 9.60 20.12
N GLU A 271 22.82 8.42 19.66
CA GLU A 271 21.61 8.08 18.96
C GLU A 271 20.42 8.84 19.55
N TYR A 272 19.99 9.92 18.89
CA TYR A 272 18.57 10.16 18.79
C TYR A 272 18.05 9.12 17.80
N SER A 273 17.70 7.96 18.36
CA SER A 273 16.83 6.99 17.73
C SER A 273 15.47 7.65 17.51
N SER A 274 15.35 8.46 16.46
CA SER A 274 14.10 8.43 15.70
C SER A 274 14.08 7.06 15.06
N ASP A 275 13.28 6.17 15.62
CA ASP A 275 13.16 4.77 15.23
C ASP A 275 13.28 4.60 13.73
N ARG A 276 14.43 4.05 13.33
CA ARG A 276 14.67 3.56 11.98
C ARG A 276 13.71 2.40 11.76
N TYR A 277 12.52 2.71 11.26
CA TYR A 277 11.84 1.80 10.35
C TYR A 277 12.70 1.72 9.08
N SER A 278 13.71 0.86 9.14
CA SER A 278 14.34 0.30 7.95
C SER A 278 13.22 -0.37 7.15
N PHE A 279 12.73 0.36 6.16
CA PHE A 279 11.88 -0.21 5.13
C PHE A 279 12.79 -1.14 4.32
N ASN A 280 12.92 -2.38 4.76
CA ASN A 280 13.40 -3.45 3.91
C ASN A 280 12.49 -3.42 2.68
N GLN A 281 13.02 -2.95 1.55
CA GLN A 281 12.49 -3.29 0.25
C GLN A 281 12.58 -4.81 0.14
N LEU A 282 11.53 -5.48 0.61
CA LEU A 282 11.37 -6.89 0.41
C LEU A 282 11.16 -7.09 -1.09
N SER A 283 12.23 -7.50 -1.76
CA SER A 283 12.15 -8.25 -3.00
C SER A 283 11.20 -9.41 -2.75
N TYR A 284 10.00 -9.32 -3.34
CA TYR A 284 8.97 -10.33 -3.25
C TYR A 284 9.35 -11.52 -4.15
N GLU A 285 10.32 -12.32 -3.72
CA GLU A 285 10.68 -13.56 -4.40
C GLU A 285 9.83 -14.74 -3.90
N SER A 286 8.87 -15.10 -4.76
CA SER A 286 8.61 -16.46 -5.25
C SER A 286 8.74 -17.68 -4.32
N THR A 287 8.11 -17.67 -3.14
CA THR A 287 7.80 -18.94 -2.40
C THR A 287 6.33 -19.08 -1.99
N ARG A 288 5.47 -18.14 -2.42
CA ARG A 288 4.09 -17.96 -1.93
C ARG A 288 3.04 -18.89 -2.58
N SER A 289 3.34 -19.51 -3.72
CA SER A 289 2.38 -20.29 -4.51
C SER A 289 2.01 -21.64 -3.88
N VAL A 290 2.90 -22.22 -3.07
CA VAL A 290 2.76 -23.61 -2.59
C VAL A 290 1.90 -23.72 -1.34
N ASN A 291 1.91 -22.71 -0.46
CA ASN A 291 1.18 -22.75 0.82
C ASN A 291 -0.28 -22.29 0.72
N ILE A 292 -0.63 -21.46 -0.27
CA ILE A 292 -2.04 -21.12 -0.54
C ILE A 292 -2.77 -22.38 -1.00
N ARG A 293 -2.17 -23.17 -1.90
CA ARG A 293 -2.72 -24.45 -2.38
C ARG A 293 -3.07 -25.41 -1.25
N LYS A 294 -2.24 -25.56 -0.21
CA LYS A 294 -2.51 -26.54 0.86
C LYS A 294 -3.66 -26.15 1.80
N ARG A 295 -3.88 -24.86 2.06
CA ARG A 295 -4.99 -24.40 2.93
C ARG A 295 -6.33 -24.27 2.19
N THR A 296 -6.31 -24.03 0.88
CA THR A 296 -7.52 -23.99 0.05
C THR A 296 -8.16 -25.38 -0.10
N PHE A 297 -7.36 -26.45 -0.06
CA PHE A 297 -7.81 -27.82 -0.27
C PHE A 297 -8.77 -28.39 0.79
N GLN A 298 -8.88 -27.77 1.97
CA GLN A 298 -9.65 -28.34 3.08
C GLN A 298 -11.08 -27.76 3.22
N ILE A 299 -11.46 -26.76 2.40
CA ILE A 299 -12.74 -26.04 2.55
C ILE A 299 -13.75 -26.29 1.40
N LEU A 300 -13.33 -26.85 0.26
CA LEU A 300 -14.12 -26.77 -0.98
C LEU A 300 -14.32 -28.11 -1.69
N GLU A 301 -14.58 -29.18 -0.94
CA GLU A 301 -14.58 -30.54 -1.50
C GLU A 301 -15.75 -30.89 -2.44
N ASN A 302 -16.72 -30.01 -2.77
CA ASN A 302 -17.82 -30.38 -3.70
C ASN A 302 -18.62 -29.20 -4.31
N ARG A 303 -18.02 -28.03 -4.57
CA ARG A 303 -18.74 -26.91 -5.21
C ARG A 303 -17.91 -26.21 -6.28
N ILE A 304 -18.56 -25.82 -7.38
CA ILE A 304 -18.05 -24.85 -8.36
C ILE A 304 -17.58 -23.62 -7.59
N ILE A 305 -16.29 -23.31 -7.68
CA ILE A 305 -15.68 -22.23 -6.92
C ILE A 305 -15.95 -20.92 -7.62
N ARG A 306 -16.63 -19.98 -6.94
CA ARG A 306 -16.87 -18.65 -7.48
C ARG A 306 -15.64 -17.76 -7.29
N PHE A 307 -15.49 -16.78 -8.16
CA PHE A 307 -14.34 -15.86 -8.12
C PHE A 307 -14.33 -15.02 -6.84
N GLU A 308 -15.50 -14.64 -6.32
CA GLU A 308 -15.70 -13.93 -5.05
C GLU A 308 -15.08 -14.71 -3.88
N ASP A 309 -15.28 -16.02 -3.85
CA ASP A 309 -14.81 -16.89 -2.77
C ASP A 309 -13.28 -16.92 -2.76
N LEU A 310 -12.63 -16.92 -3.93
CA LEU A 310 -11.17 -16.80 -4.07
C LEU A 310 -10.65 -15.45 -3.60
N LEU A 311 -11.35 -14.36 -3.91
CA LEU A 311 -10.99 -13.01 -3.45
C LEU A 311 -11.12 -12.89 -1.92
N LEU A 312 -12.21 -13.40 -1.34
CA LEU A 312 -12.44 -13.41 0.10
C LEU A 312 -11.40 -14.23 0.84
N LEU A 313 -11.05 -15.42 0.34
CA LEU A 313 -9.96 -16.22 0.89
C LEU A 313 -8.64 -15.45 0.89
N ARG A 314 -8.39 -14.67 -0.16
CA ARG A 314 -7.18 -13.84 -0.25
C ARG A 314 -7.19 -12.71 0.78
N ILE A 315 -8.31 -12.01 0.96
CA ILE A 315 -8.45 -11.00 2.01
C ILE A 315 -8.20 -11.62 3.39
N LYS A 316 -8.83 -12.77 3.68
CA LYS A 316 -8.63 -13.51 4.95
C LYS A 316 -7.18 -13.94 5.16
N ALA A 317 -6.50 -14.38 4.11
CA ALA A 317 -5.08 -14.71 4.16
C ALA A 317 -4.22 -13.46 4.42
N VAL A 318 -4.61 -12.29 3.89
CA VAL A 318 -3.94 -11.01 4.12
C VAL A 318 -4.12 -10.49 5.54
N THR A 319 -5.30 -10.67 6.14
CA THR A 319 -5.57 -10.27 7.52
C THR A 319 -4.96 -11.23 8.55
N SER A 320 -4.68 -12.49 8.18
CA SER A 320 -4.14 -13.53 9.06
C SER A 320 -2.60 -13.49 9.24
N TYR A 321 -1.90 -12.49 8.69
CA TYR A 321 -0.44 -12.43 8.80
C TYR A 321 0.02 -12.01 10.20
N LYS A 322 0.30 -13.00 11.08
CA LYS A 322 1.37 -12.86 12.06
C LYS A 322 2.70 -12.76 11.31
N THR A 323 3.48 -11.73 11.61
CA THR A 323 4.77 -11.43 11.01
C THR A 323 5.68 -12.66 11.07
N LYS A 324 6.03 -13.24 9.92
CA LYS A 324 6.92 -14.40 9.87
C LYS A 324 8.36 -13.89 10.03
N ILE A 325 8.96 -14.19 11.17
CA ILE A 325 10.34 -13.83 11.54
C ILE A 325 11.29 -14.32 10.42
N GLN A 326 12.12 -13.41 9.90
CA GLN A 326 13.14 -13.72 8.89
C GLN A 326 14.42 -14.25 9.56
N ARG A 327 15.17 -15.08 8.84
CA ARG A 327 16.46 -15.65 9.30
C ARG A 327 17.42 -14.52 9.71
N MET A 328 18.04 -14.65 10.87
CA MET A 328 18.92 -13.63 11.46
C MET A 328 20.39 -14.06 11.47
N ALA A 329 21.28 -13.07 11.53
CA ALA A 329 22.70 -13.28 11.77
C ALA A 329 22.93 -13.89 13.16
N THR A 330 23.99 -14.68 13.30
CA THR A 330 24.40 -15.29 14.58
C THR A 330 24.63 -14.19 15.64
N GLY A 331 23.83 -14.21 16.70
CA GLY A 331 23.92 -13.27 17.84
C GLY A 331 22.82 -12.20 17.92
N ALA A 332 21.88 -12.14 16.97
CA ALA A 332 20.68 -11.31 17.12
C ALA A 332 19.53 -12.13 17.73
N GLU A 333 18.76 -11.54 18.65
CA GLU A 333 17.49 -12.11 19.17
C GLU A 333 16.30 -11.26 18.73
N VAL A 334 15.17 -11.91 18.36
CA VAL A 334 13.91 -11.21 18.07
C VAL A 334 13.08 -11.17 19.34
N ILE A 335 12.90 -9.98 19.88
CA ILE A 335 11.95 -9.73 20.96
C ILE A 335 10.58 -9.51 20.31
N THR A 336 9.64 -10.44 20.50
CA THR A 336 8.28 -10.29 20.00
C THR A 336 7.44 -9.40 20.93
N ARG A 337 6.28 -8.93 20.44
CA ARG A 337 5.34 -8.15 21.27
C ARG A 337 4.94 -8.90 22.55
N ASP A 338 4.78 -10.22 22.46
CA ASP A 338 4.42 -11.06 23.60
C ASP A 338 5.60 -11.15 24.59
N ASP A 339 6.85 -11.19 24.10
CA ASP A 339 8.05 -11.14 24.95
C ASP A 339 8.21 -9.79 25.66
N VAL A 340 7.88 -8.68 24.98
CA VAL A 340 7.85 -7.35 25.62
C VAL A 340 6.78 -7.30 26.71
N LEU A 341 5.59 -7.85 26.47
CA LEU A 341 4.51 -7.88 27.46
C LEU A 341 4.90 -8.72 28.68
N ILE A 342 5.47 -9.92 28.48
CA ILE A 342 5.97 -10.78 29.56
C ILE A 342 7.06 -10.07 30.37
N ASN A 343 7.97 -9.34 29.71
CA ASN A 343 9.03 -8.60 30.39
C ASN A 343 8.50 -7.39 31.16
N LEU A 344 7.49 -6.70 30.64
CA LEU A 344 6.81 -5.62 31.35
C LEU A 344 6.07 -6.15 32.58
N GLU A 345 5.38 -7.28 32.47
CA GLU A 345 4.71 -7.94 33.60
C GLU A 345 5.70 -8.39 34.68
N LYS A 346 6.85 -8.98 34.29
CA LYS A 346 7.93 -9.32 35.23
C LYS A 346 8.49 -8.10 35.93
N ASN A 347 8.77 -7.03 35.19
CA ASN A 347 9.27 -5.77 35.77
C ASN A 347 8.27 -5.14 36.73
N GLU A 348 6.97 -5.25 36.45
CA GLU A 348 5.93 -4.75 37.35
C GLU A 348 5.81 -5.60 38.62
N GLN A 349 5.94 -6.93 38.50
CA GLN A 349 5.99 -7.85 39.65
C GLN A 349 7.23 -7.63 40.53
N GLU A 350 8.39 -7.39 39.92
CA GLU A 350 9.62 -7.07 40.63
C GLU A 350 9.52 -5.72 41.36
N LYS A 351 8.98 -4.68 40.71
CA LYS A 351 8.70 -3.39 41.36
C LYS A 351 7.77 -3.55 42.55
N LYS A 352 6.65 -4.28 42.39
CA LYS A 352 5.70 -4.57 43.49
C LYS A 352 6.38 -5.32 44.65
N SER A 353 7.27 -6.25 44.34
CA SER A 353 8.02 -7.01 45.35
C SER A 353 9.02 -6.13 46.10
N GLN A 354 9.74 -5.25 45.41
CA GLN A 354 10.67 -4.29 46.03
C GLN A 354 9.93 -3.27 46.91
N THR A 355 8.77 -2.76 46.48
CA THR A 355 7.95 -1.85 47.30
C THR A 355 7.49 -2.51 48.58
N LYS A 356 7.00 -3.76 48.52
CA LYS A 356 6.63 -4.54 49.72
C LYS A 356 7.81 -4.75 50.66
N LEU A 357 9.01 -5.02 50.13
CA LEU A 357 10.21 -5.18 50.94
C LEU A 357 10.60 -3.88 51.67
N GLN A 358 10.49 -2.74 50.98
CA GLN A 358 10.77 -1.42 51.56
C GLN A 358 9.74 -1.04 52.63
N GLU A 359 8.46 -1.34 52.42
CA GLU A 359 7.42 -1.12 53.43
C GLU A 359 7.63 -1.98 54.67
N LYS A 360 8.00 -3.26 54.50
CA LYS A 360 8.35 -4.15 55.61
C LYS A 360 9.55 -3.64 56.39
N ALA A 361 10.60 -3.19 55.71
CA ALA A 361 11.78 -2.60 56.34
C ALA A 361 11.45 -1.32 57.13
N LYS A 362 10.58 -0.44 56.59
CA LYS A 362 10.10 0.75 57.28
C LYS A 362 9.27 0.40 58.53
N ALA A 363 8.41 -0.61 58.44
CA ALA A 363 7.61 -1.09 59.57
C ALA A 363 8.51 -1.65 60.69
N GLU A 364 9.51 -2.47 60.35
CA GLU A 364 10.47 -3.02 61.31
C GLU A 364 11.30 -1.93 62.00
N GLN A 365 11.73 -0.89 61.28
CA GLN A 365 12.41 0.27 61.88
C GLN A 365 11.50 1.04 62.84
N LYS A 366 10.21 1.19 62.50
CA LYS A 366 9.23 1.86 63.37
C LYS A 366 8.95 1.06 64.64
N ILE A 367 8.88 -0.28 64.54
CA ILE A 367 8.76 -1.18 65.69
C ILE A 367 10.00 -1.05 66.58
N LYS A 368 11.22 -1.15 66.02
CA LYS A 368 12.48 -0.99 66.78
C LYS A 368 12.55 0.35 67.53
N LYS A 369 12.17 1.47 66.88
CA LYS A 369 12.09 2.79 67.54
C LYS A 369 11.06 2.83 68.67
N THR A 370 9.92 2.16 68.51
CA THR A 370 8.86 2.12 69.52
C THR A 370 9.26 1.25 70.71
N THR A 371 9.90 0.10 70.47
CA THR A 371 10.42 -0.78 71.52
C THR A 371 11.54 -0.10 72.31
N TYR A 372 12.44 0.62 71.64
CA TYR A 372 13.50 1.39 72.30
C TYR A 372 12.94 2.51 73.19
N ARG A 373 11.91 3.23 72.72
CA ARG A 373 11.21 4.24 73.53
C ARG A 373 10.54 3.63 74.76
N LYS A 374 9.88 2.47 74.61
CA LYS A 374 9.24 1.76 75.72
C LYS A 374 10.26 1.31 76.78
N LEU A 375 11.38 0.70 76.37
CA LEU A 375 12.47 0.30 77.27
C LEU A 375 13.03 1.48 78.08
N ASN A 376 13.26 2.63 77.44
CA ASN A 376 13.74 3.83 78.13
C ASN A 376 12.69 4.42 79.09
N THR A 377 11.40 4.35 78.77
CA THR A 377 10.35 4.79 79.71
C THR A 377 10.18 3.84 80.90
N THR A 378 10.41 2.54 80.75
CA THR A 378 10.36 1.57 81.85
C THR A 378 11.57 1.74 82.78
N GLN A 379 12.78 1.89 82.23
CA GLN A 379 13.99 2.19 83.01
C GLN A 379 13.92 3.52 83.78
N ASN A 380 13.26 4.54 83.22
CA ASN A 380 13.05 5.81 83.91
C ASN A 380 11.96 5.76 85.00
N LYS A 381 11.05 4.76 84.95
CA LYS A 381 10.07 4.52 86.02
C LYS A 381 10.67 3.70 87.16
N GLU A 382 11.53 2.72 86.86
CA GLU A 382 12.25 1.93 87.87
C GLU A 382 13.31 2.74 88.64
N LYS A 383 13.81 3.85 88.10
CA LYS A 383 14.71 4.80 88.79
C LYS A 383 13.99 5.86 89.66
N LYS A 384 12.65 5.82 89.73
CA LYS A 384 11.81 6.81 90.45
C LYS A 384 11.00 6.21 91.61
N ILE A 385 11.25 4.94 91.94
CA ILE A 385 10.79 4.24 93.15
C ILE A 385 12.04 3.93 93.95
#